data_AF-A0A519KVE5-F1
#
_entry.id   AF-A0A519KVE5-F1
#
_cell.length_a   1.000
_cell.length_b   1.000
_cell.length_c   1.000
_cell.angle_alpha   90.00
_cell.angle_beta   90.00
_cell.angle_gamma   90.00
#
_symmetry.space_group_name_H-M   'P 1'
#
loop_
_entity.id
_entity.type
_entity.pdbx_description
1 polymer ?
#
loop_
_entity_poly.entity_id
_entity_poly.type
_entity_poly.pdbx_seq_one_letter_code
_entity_poly.pdbx_strand_id
1 'polypeptide(L)'
;SEIMTKGHSERLGGLARDAVAEAGGFDAIDRIGVTVGPGSFTGLRVGLAFAQGLGAALHRPVVGVSTLDALAASVENPTRAALIDARRGQVYARFWRDGAPDGPPEALSLEQAGECAAALGAGAVLVGSGAPLMVEAAPLAVVDDRPGPLPEAIARLAAAVDPGAAPPTPLYLRAPDATPPTRLPGQPRAQKPS
;
A
#
# COMPACT_ATOMS: atom_id res chain seq x y z
N SER A 1 -7.39 -4.44 -17.52
CA SER A 1 -8.14 -4.13 -16.29
C SER A 1 -9.49 -4.79 -16.35
N GLU A 2 -9.70 -5.83 -15.54
CA GLU A 2 -11.00 -6.48 -15.40
C GLU A 2 -11.55 -6.11 -14.02
N ILE A 3 -12.66 -5.36 -14.02
CA ILE A 3 -13.36 -4.96 -12.79
C ILE A 3 -14.23 -6.16 -12.37
N MET A 4 -13.94 -6.81 -11.24
CA MET A 4 -14.68 -8.00 -10.81
C MET A 4 -15.06 -8.00 -9.32
N THR A 5 -16.32 -8.36 -9.07
CA THR A 5 -17.09 -8.02 -7.86
C THR A 5 -17.13 -9.13 -6.79
N LYS A 6 -16.55 -10.32 -6.99
CA LYS A 6 -16.45 -11.41 -5.99
C LYS A 6 -15.34 -12.39 -6.41
N GLY A 7 -14.46 -12.80 -5.48
CA GLY A 7 -13.47 -13.88 -5.72
C GLY A 7 -11.99 -13.60 -5.38
N HIS A 8 -11.66 -12.49 -4.70
CA HIS A 8 -10.27 -12.16 -4.36
C HIS A 8 -9.56 -13.25 -3.54
N SER A 9 -10.28 -13.89 -2.59
CA SER A 9 -9.67 -14.88 -1.67
C SER A 9 -9.39 -16.24 -2.32
N GLU A 10 -10.24 -16.69 -3.26
CA GLU A 10 -10.13 -18.02 -3.86
C GLU A 10 -9.05 -18.08 -4.96
N ARG A 11 -8.80 -16.96 -5.65
CA ARG A 11 -7.78 -16.90 -6.71
C ARG A 11 -6.36 -16.68 -6.19
N LEU A 12 -6.20 -16.02 -5.05
CA LEU A 12 -4.88 -15.67 -4.51
C LEU A 12 -4.02 -16.92 -4.23
N GLY A 13 -4.60 -17.95 -3.63
CA GLY A 13 -3.88 -19.20 -3.37
C GLY A 13 -3.44 -19.92 -4.64
N GLY A 14 -4.30 -19.95 -5.67
CA GLY A 14 -3.96 -20.52 -6.97
C GLY A 14 -2.82 -19.77 -7.66
N LEU A 15 -2.92 -18.45 -7.73
CA LEU A 15 -1.88 -17.60 -8.32
C LEU A 15 -0.53 -17.74 -7.60
N ALA A 16 -0.54 -17.76 -6.26
CA ALA A 16 0.67 -17.94 -5.48
C ALA A 16 1.31 -19.31 -5.73
N ARG A 17 0.51 -20.38 -5.77
CA ARG A 17 0.99 -21.72 -6.07
C ARG A 17 1.63 -21.78 -7.47
N ASP A 18 0.97 -21.21 -8.47
CA ASP A 18 1.43 -21.28 -9.86
C ASP A 18 2.74 -20.47 -10.02
N ALA A 19 2.82 -19.27 -9.44
CA ALA A 19 4.04 -18.46 -9.45
C ALA A 19 5.21 -19.13 -8.74
N VAL A 20 4.96 -19.78 -7.59
CA VAL A 20 5.99 -20.48 -6.84
C VAL A 20 6.46 -21.74 -7.58
N ALA A 21 5.56 -22.46 -8.25
CA ALA A 21 5.93 -23.62 -9.05
C ALA A 21 6.88 -23.24 -10.20
N GLU A 22 6.67 -22.09 -10.85
CA GLU A 22 7.57 -21.56 -11.87
C GLU A 22 8.93 -21.11 -11.30
N ALA A 23 8.96 -20.68 -10.03
CA ALA A 23 10.13 -20.13 -9.35
C ALA A 23 10.97 -21.15 -8.56
N GLY A 24 10.71 -22.46 -8.69
CA GLY A 24 11.49 -23.52 -8.04
C GLY A 24 10.85 -24.15 -6.79
N GLY A 25 9.58 -23.86 -6.53
CA GLY A 25 8.79 -24.49 -5.47
C GLY A 25 8.86 -23.77 -4.13
N PHE A 26 7.99 -24.19 -3.20
CA PHE A 26 7.84 -23.52 -1.89
C PHE A 26 9.09 -23.64 -1.01
N ASP A 27 9.92 -24.67 -1.21
CA ASP A 27 11.15 -24.87 -0.45
C ASP A 27 12.23 -23.81 -0.76
N ALA A 28 12.14 -23.17 -1.93
CA ALA A 28 13.04 -22.09 -2.35
C ALA A 28 12.69 -20.73 -1.71
N ILE A 29 11.61 -20.64 -0.94
CA ILE A 29 11.18 -19.40 -0.30
C ILE A 29 11.93 -19.20 1.01
N ASP A 30 12.76 -18.17 1.08
CA ASP A 30 13.43 -17.77 2.32
C ASP A 30 12.58 -16.86 3.20
N ARG A 31 11.71 -16.05 2.59
CA ARG A 31 10.85 -15.06 3.26
C ARG A 31 9.70 -14.62 2.36
N ILE A 32 8.67 -14.04 2.96
CA ILE A 32 7.47 -13.55 2.25
C ILE A 32 7.33 -12.05 2.48
N GLY A 33 7.34 -11.26 1.41
CA GLY A 33 7.04 -9.82 1.47
C GLY A 33 5.54 -9.55 1.28
N VAL A 34 4.97 -8.66 2.09
CA VAL A 34 3.57 -8.25 1.98
C VAL A 34 3.41 -6.76 2.25
N THR A 35 2.56 -6.09 1.47
CA THR A 35 2.28 -4.67 1.72
C THR A 35 1.48 -4.48 3.01
N VAL A 36 1.84 -3.46 3.79
CA VAL A 36 1.17 -3.13 5.06
C VAL A 36 0.33 -1.85 5.00
N GLY A 37 0.22 -1.24 3.82
CA GLY A 37 -0.51 -0.01 3.60
C GLY A 37 0.42 1.21 3.47
N PRO A 38 -0.16 2.41 3.26
CA PRO A 38 -1.59 2.70 3.10
C PRO A 38 -2.18 2.10 1.80
N GLY A 39 -3.52 1.99 1.69
CA GLY A 39 -4.20 1.43 0.51
C GLY A 39 -5.58 0.84 0.78
N SER A 40 -6.13 0.08 -0.18
CA SER A 40 -7.45 -0.56 -0.07
C SER A 40 -7.52 -1.50 1.14
N PHE A 41 -8.40 -1.19 2.08
CA PHE A 41 -8.58 -1.92 3.33
C PHE A 41 -8.91 -3.41 3.13
N THR A 42 -9.76 -3.71 2.15
CA THR A 42 -10.18 -5.09 1.83
C THR A 42 -9.02 -5.89 1.25
N GLY A 43 -8.24 -5.30 0.33
CA GLY A 43 -7.07 -5.95 -0.26
C GLY A 43 -5.97 -6.20 0.78
N LEU A 44 -5.73 -5.22 1.65
CA LEU A 44 -4.72 -5.32 2.70
C LEU A 44 -4.97 -6.48 3.66
N ARG A 45 -6.22 -6.61 4.16
CA ARG A 45 -6.57 -7.68 5.11
C ARG A 45 -6.44 -9.07 4.50
N VAL A 46 -6.88 -9.26 3.26
CA VAL A 46 -6.78 -10.55 2.56
C VAL A 46 -5.32 -10.90 2.29
N GLY A 47 -4.52 -9.96 1.77
CA GLY A 47 -3.11 -10.19 1.50
C GLY A 47 -2.30 -10.48 2.76
N LEU A 48 -2.56 -9.74 3.85
CA LEU A 48 -1.86 -9.93 5.11
C LEU A 48 -2.17 -11.29 5.75
N ALA A 49 -3.45 -11.66 5.80
CA ALA A 49 -3.87 -12.96 6.32
C ALA A 49 -3.29 -14.12 5.50
N PHE A 50 -3.27 -13.98 4.17
CA PHE A 50 -2.66 -14.96 3.29
C PHE A 50 -1.15 -15.10 3.52
N ALA A 51 -0.42 -13.98 3.55
CA ALA A 51 1.03 -13.98 3.76
C ALA A 51 1.41 -14.56 5.13
N GLN A 52 0.68 -14.20 6.18
CA GLN A 52 0.88 -14.74 7.54
C GLN A 52 0.57 -16.24 7.60
N GLY A 53 -0.53 -16.69 6.98
CA GLY A 53 -0.86 -18.12 6.91
C GLY A 53 0.18 -18.93 6.14
N LEU A 54 0.66 -18.39 5.01
CA LEU A 54 1.72 -19.03 4.22
C LEU A 54 3.06 -19.06 4.97
N GLY A 55 3.44 -17.96 5.62
CA GLY A 55 4.66 -17.90 6.44
C GLY A 55 4.62 -18.88 7.61
N ALA A 56 3.47 -19.01 8.27
CA ALA A 56 3.26 -20.01 9.32
C ALA A 56 3.38 -21.44 8.79
N ALA A 57 2.80 -21.75 7.63
CA ALA A 57 2.86 -23.07 7.02
C ALA A 57 4.27 -23.47 6.56
N LEU A 58 5.06 -22.50 6.06
CA LEU A 58 6.42 -22.73 5.56
C LEU A 58 7.50 -22.53 6.63
N HIS A 59 7.13 -22.10 7.83
CA HIS A 59 8.07 -21.65 8.87
C HIS A 59 9.04 -20.55 8.36
N ARG A 60 8.53 -19.60 7.57
CA ARG A 60 9.32 -18.51 6.98
C ARG A 60 8.88 -17.15 7.52
N PRO A 61 9.84 -16.21 7.69
CA PRO A 61 9.52 -14.85 8.11
C PRO A 61 8.64 -14.14 7.07
N VAL A 62 7.71 -13.33 7.58
CA VAL A 62 6.85 -12.46 6.79
C VAL A 62 7.25 -11.01 7.08
N VAL A 63 7.58 -10.27 6.02
CA VAL A 63 8.11 -8.92 6.08
C VAL A 63 7.07 -7.93 5.59
N GLY A 64 6.73 -6.96 6.44
CA GLY A 64 5.84 -5.86 6.09
C GLY A 64 6.54 -4.81 5.23
N VAL A 65 5.93 -4.40 4.13
CA VAL A 65 6.46 -3.40 3.20
C VAL A 65 5.47 -2.24 3.07
N SER A 66 5.92 -1.00 3.27
CA SER A 66 5.09 0.18 3.01
C SER A 66 4.65 0.21 1.55
N THR A 67 3.36 0.40 1.29
CA THR A 67 2.85 0.48 -0.09
C THR A 67 3.45 1.68 -0.83
N LEU A 68 3.65 2.80 -0.13
CA LEU A 68 4.26 4.00 -0.71
C LEU A 68 5.72 3.74 -1.10
N ASP A 69 6.47 3.04 -0.25
CA ASP A 69 7.87 2.71 -0.52
C ASP A 69 7.98 1.73 -1.69
N ALA A 70 7.08 0.75 -1.74
CA ALA A 70 7.01 -0.20 -2.85
C ALA A 70 6.63 0.48 -4.18
N LEU A 71 5.68 1.43 -4.16
CA LEU A 71 5.32 2.23 -5.34
C LEU A 71 6.52 3.05 -5.83
N ALA A 72 7.20 3.74 -4.93
CA ALA A 72 8.40 4.51 -5.25
C ALA A 72 9.54 3.63 -5.75
N ALA A 73 9.71 2.43 -5.21
CA ALA A 73 10.72 1.46 -5.67
C ALA A 73 10.34 0.76 -6.98
N SER A 74 9.14 1.01 -7.51
CA SER A 74 8.68 0.51 -8.80
C SER A 74 9.04 1.44 -9.97
N VAL A 75 9.60 2.63 -9.70
CA VAL A 75 10.08 3.58 -10.74
C VAL A 75 11.55 3.87 -10.51
N GLU A 76 12.30 4.02 -11.61
CA GLU A 76 13.73 4.38 -11.57
C GLU A 76 13.89 5.88 -11.76
N ASN A 77 13.71 6.65 -10.68
CA ASN A 77 13.98 8.10 -10.67
C ASN A 77 14.41 8.56 -9.26
N PRO A 78 15.53 9.29 -9.11
CA PRO A 78 15.98 9.77 -7.80
C PRO A 78 15.01 10.76 -7.14
N THR A 79 14.27 11.52 -7.95
CA THR A 79 13.30 12.53 -7.52
C THR A 79 11.89 12.06 -7.87
N ARG A 80 11.15 11.58 -6.86
CA ARG A 80 9.86 10.94 -7.08
C ARG A 80 8.93 11.10 -5.90
N ALA A 81 7.64 10.90 -6.13
CA ALA A 81 6.65 10.78 -5.06
C ALA A 81 5.74 9.58 -5.32
N ALA A 82 5.44 8.83 -4.26
CA ALA A 82 4.37 7.85 -4.28
C ALA A 82 3.12 8.49 -3.72
N LEU A 83 2.00 8.41 -4.44
CA LEU A 83 0.72 8.99 -4.04
C LEU A 83 -0.40 7.96 -4.19
N ILE A 84 -1.20 7.81 -3.13
CA ILE A 84 -2.40 6.97 -3.12
C ILE A 84 -3.59 7.86 -2.80
N ASP A 85 -4.62 7.84 -3.66
CA ASP A 85 -5.89 8.52 -3.41
C ASP A 85 -6.53 8.01 -2.11
N ALA A 86 -6.57 8.88 -1.09
CA ALA A 86 -7.14 8.61 0.22
C ALA A 86 -8.64 8.95 0.27
N ARG A 87 -9.23 9.36 -0.87
CA ARG A 87 -10.58 9.92 -1.04
C ARG A 87 -10.73 11.25 -0.29
N ARG A 88 -11.90 11.90 -0.48
CA ARG A 88 -12.28 13.14 0.23
C ARG A 88 -11.26 14.29 0.08
N GLY A 89 -10.65 14.41 -1.10
CA GLY A 89 -9.68 15.49 -1.37
C GLY A 89 -8.36 15.35 -0.61
N GLN A 90 -7.98 14.11 -0.27
CA GLN A 90 -6.70 13.80 0.37
C GLN A 90 -5.95 12.72 -0.40
N VAL A 91 -4.63 12.70 -0.22
CA VAL A 91 -3.74 11.64 -0.67
C VAL A 91 -2.85 11.19 0.46
N TYR A 92 -2.52 9.91 0.48
CA TYR A 92 -1.35 9.44 1.21
C TYR A 92 -0.14 9.64 0.31
N ALA A 93 0.88 10.35 0.79
CA ALA A 93 2.04 10.72 0.01
C ALA A 93 3.32 10.40 0.76
N ARG A 94 4.37 10.10 -0.01
CA ARG A 94 5.77 10.16 0.44
C ARG A 94 6.63 10.66 -0.71
N PHE A 95 7.66 11.43 -0.38
CA PHE A 95 8.52 12.10 -1.35
C PHE A 95 9.96 11.57 -1.25
N TRP A 96 10.70 11.67 -2.35
CA TRP A 96 12.10 11.33 -2.45
C TRP A 96 12.85 12.39 -3.25
N ARG A 97 14.06 12.72 -2.80
CA ARG A 97 15.04 13.56 -3.52
C ARG A 97 16.40 12.88 -3.48
N ASP A 98 17.13 12.96 -4.59
CA ASP A 98 18.47 12.37 -4.71
C ASP A 98 18.53 10.88 -4.32
N GLY A 99 17.42 10.15 -4.56
CA GLY A 99 17.29 8.73 -4.23
C GLY A 99 16.90 8.44 -2.77
N ALA A 100 16.92 9.42 -1.87
CA ALA A 100 16.61 9.27 -0.46
C ALA A 100 15.20 9.77 -0.11
N PRO A 101 14.52 9.18 0.90
CA PRO A 101 13.25 9.70 1.38
C PRO A 101 13.37 11.14 1.89
N ASP A 102 12.51 12.02 1.39
CA ASP A 102 12.37 13.41 1.83
C ASP A 102 11.16 13.49 2.77
N GLY A 103 11.37 13.05 4.01
CA GLY A 103 10.35 13.02 5.05
C GLY A 103 9.60 11.68 5.24
N PRO A 104 8.70 11.64 6.25
CA PRO A 104 7.87 10.48 6.52
C PRO A 104 6.72 10.34 5.51
N PRO A 105 6.04 9.18 5.48
CA PRO A 105 4.73 9.07 4.84
C PRO A 105 3.69 9.92 5.56
N GLU A 106 2.87 10.68 4.82
CA GLU A 106 1.89 11.61 5.37
C GLU A 106 0.54 11.53 4.65
N ALA A 107 -0.52 12.01 5.32
CA ALA A 107 -1.83 12.24 4.71
C ALA A 107 -2.00 13.74 4.46
N LEU A 108 -2.03 14.14 3.19
CA LEU A 108 -2.04 15.54 2.75
C LEU A 108 -3.35 15.88 2.05
N SER A 109 -3.77 17.15 2.09
CA SER A 109 -4.78 17.66 1.15
C SER A 109 -4.23 17.64 -0.28
N LEU A 110 -5.12 17.68 -1.28
CA LEU A 110 -4.69 17.79 -2.69
C LEU A 110 -3.85 19.05 -2.96
N GLU A 111 -4.16 20.15 -2.27
CA GLU A 111 -3.42 21.40 -2.36
C GLU A 111 -2.00 21.23 -1.82
N GLN A 112 -1.84 20.74 -0.58
CA GLN A 112 -0.53 20.50 0.04
C GLN A 112 0.32 19.51 -0.75
N ALA A 113 -0.31 18.42 -1.22
CA ALA A 113 0.38 17.43 -2.05
C ALA A 113 0.81 18.03 -3.39
N GLY A 114 -0.02 18.90 -3.99
CA GLY A 114 0.28 19.61 -5.23
C GLY A 114 1.46 20.55 -5.08
N GLU A 115 1.51 21.34 -3.99
CA GLU A 115 2.66 22.20 -3.67
C GLU A 115 3.96 21.40 -3.52
N CYS A 116 3.91 20.29 -2.77
CA CYS A 116 5.06 19.42 -2.59
C CYS A 116 5.51 18.76 -3.90
N ALA A 117 4.57 18.28 -4.72
CA ALA A 117 4.84 17.68 -6.02
C ALA A 117 5.45 18.70 -6.99
N ALA A 118 4.94 19.94 -7.02
CA ALA A 118 5.51 21.01 -7.82
C ALA A 118 6.95 21.34 -7.40
N ALA A 119 7.22 21.33 -6.10
CA ALA A 119 8.55 21.57 -5.54
C ALA A 119 9.57 20.46 -5.84
N LEU A 120 9.17 19.30 -6.38
CA LEU A 120 10.12 18.29 -6.87
C LEU A 120 10.80 18.73 -8.18
N GLY A 121 10.16 19.62 -8.95
CA GLY A 121 10.70 20.16 -10.19
C GLY A 121 10.47 19.27 -11.42
N ALA A 122 11.02 19.72 -12.55
CA ALA A 122 10.83 19.06 -13.85
C ALA A 122 11.49 17.68 -13.89
N GLY A 123 10.80 16.71 -14.49
CA GLY A 123 11.31 15.34 -14.65
C GLY A 123 11.18 14.46 -13.41
N ALA A 124 10.60 14.97 -12.31
CA ALA A 124 10.19 14.14 -11.19
C ALA A 124 9.13 13.12 -11.62
N VAL A 125 9.11 11.95 -11.00
CA VAL A 125 8.08 10.92 -11.26
C VAL A 125 7.07 10.86 -10.12
N LEU A 126 5.79 11.05 -10.44
CA LEU A 126 4.67 10.86 -9.52
C LEU A 126 4.04 9.50 -9.83
N VAL A 127 4.00 8.59 -8.87
CA VAL A 127 3.55 7.21 -9.08
C VAL A 127 2.41 6.82 -8.13
N GLY A 128 1.42 6.12 -8.66
CA GLY A 128 0.31 5.54 -7.89
C GLY A 128 -1.03 6.21 -8.19
N SER A 129 -2.09 5.71 -7.56
CA SER A 129 -3.47 6.14 -7.85
C SER A 129 -3.76 7.62 -7.56
N GLY A 130 -2.95 8.25 -6.71
CA GLY A 130 -3.04 9.68 -6.42
C GLY A 130 -2.25 10.57 -7.39
N ALA A 131 -1.36 10.00 -8.20
CA ALA A 131 -0.50 10.77 -9.11
C ALA A 131 -1.27 11.55 -10.19
N PRO A 132 -2.35 11.01 -10.82
CA PRO A 132 -3.15 11.76 -11.78
C PRO A 132 -3.81 13.02 -11.20
N LEU A 133 -4.03 13.06 -9.88
CA LEU A 133 -4.64 14.21 -9.20
C LEU A 133 -3.69 15.42 -9.13
N MET A 134 -2.39 15.21 -9.38
CA MET A 134 -1.35 16.25 -9.27
C MET A 134 -0.99 16.90 -10.61
N VAL A 135 -1.56 16.45 -11.73
CA VAL A 135 -1.20 16.91 -13.09
C VAL A 135 -1.30 18.44 -13.24
N GLU A 136 -2.33 19.05 -12.66
CA GLU A 136 -2.53 20.50 -12.73
C GLU A 136 -1.51 21.27 -11.89
N ALA A 137 -1.19 20.77 -10.69
CA ALA A 137 -0.26 21.41 -9.77
C ALA A 137 1.22 21.20 -10.17
N ALA A 138 1.54 20.05 -10.77
CA ALA A 138 2.89 19.64 -11.15
C ALA A 138 2.97 19.24 -12.64
N PRO A 139 2.70 20.17 -13.59
CA PRO A 139 2.60 19.85 -15.02
C PRO A 139 3.93 19.42 -15.68
N LEU A 140 5.05 19.63 -14.99
CA LEU A 140 6.39 19.24 -15.45
C LEU A 140 6.84 17.87 -14.92
N ALA A 141 6.02 17.22 -14.09
CA ALA A 141 6.29 15.89 -13.57
C ALA A 141 5.75 14.82 -14.53
N VAL A 142 6.43 13.67 -14.56
CA VAL A 142 5.97 12.48 -15.26
C VAL A 142 5.01 11.73 -14.34
N VAL A 143 3.81 11.44 -14.84
CA VAL A 143 2.79 10.71 -14.08
C VAL A 143 2.76 9.25 -14.50
N ASP A 144 2.80 8.37 -13.51
CA ASP A 144 2.57 6.95 -13.63
C ASP A 144 1.37 6.54 -12.77
N ASP A 145 0.26 6.22 -13.42
CA ASP A 145 -1.04 5.99 -12.79
C ASP A 145 -1.25 4.53 -12.33
N ARG A 146 -0.18 3.75 -12.22
CA ARG A 146 -0.28 2.33 -11.83
C ARG A 146 -1.10 2.15 -10.56
N PRO A 147 -1.98 1.14 -10.52
CA PRO A 147 -2.90 0.95 -9.40
C PRO A 147 -2.22 0.40 -8.14
N GLY A 148 -0.99 -0.10 -8.24
CA GLY A 148 -0.25 -0.71 -7.14
C GLY A 148 1.23 -0.89 -7.48
N PRO A 149 2.04 -1.29 -6.47
CA PRO A 149 3.46 -1.54 -6.66
C PRO A 149 3.72 -2.79 -7.51
N LEU A 150 4.90 -2.82 -8.16
CA LEU A 150 5.40 -4.01 -8.85
C LEU A 150 5.78 -5.09 -7.82
N PRO A 151 5.46 -6.38 -8.07
CA PRO A 151 5.85 -7.48 -7.20
C PRO A 151 7.36 -7.52 -6.91
N GLU A 152 8.20 -7.22 -7.90
CA GLU A 152 9.65 -7.21 -7.79
C GLU A 152 10.14 -6.11 -6.85
N ALA A 153 9.44 -4.96 -6.81
CA ALA A 153 9.77 -3.88 -5.88
C ALA A 153 9.49 -4.30 -4.42
N ILE A 154 8.37 -5.00 -4.18
CA ILE A 154 8.03 -5.55 -2.87
C ILE A 154 9.08 -6.60 -2.46
N ALA A 155 9.44 -7.51 -3.38
CA ALA A 155 10.42 -8.56 -3.14
C ALA A 155 11.80 -7.97 -2.79
N ARG A 156 12.29 -6.99 -3.55
CA ARG A 156 13.57 -6.30 -3.25
C ARG A 156 13.58 -5.63 -1.89
N LEU A 157 12.51 -4.91 -1.53
CA LEU A 157 12.41 -4.25 -0.23
C LEU A 157 12.35 -5.27 0.91
N ALA A 158 11.56 -6.34 0.76
CA ALA A 158 11.48 -7.41 1.75
C ALA A 158 12.81 -8.18 1.93
N ALA A 159 13.60 -8.30 0.87
CA ALA A 159 14.93 -8.91 0.92
C ALA A 159 15.96 -8.02 1.64
N ALA A 160 15.84 -6.70 1.52
CA ALA A 160 16.81 -5.75 2.08
C ALA A 160 16.63 -5.46 3.58
N VAL A 161 15.47 -5.79 4.15
CA VAL A 161 15.12 -5.46 5.55
C VAL A 161 15.27 -6.67 6.46
N ASP A 162 15.71 -6.43 7.70
CA ASP A 162 15.64 -7.43 8.77
C ASP A 162 14.16 -7.75 9.08
N PRO A 163 13.72 -9.02 8.96
CA PRO A 163 12.34 -9.39 9.28
C PRO A 163 11.88 -8.98 10.68
N GLY A 164 12.78 -8.92 11.66
CA GLY A 164 12.44 -8.47 13.02
C GLY A 164 12.10 -6.98 13.12
N ALA A 165 12.57 -6.17 12.17
CA ALA A 165 12.39 -4.72 12.14
C ALA A 165 11.14 -4.28 11.36
N ALA A 166 10.51 -5.18 10.59
CA ALA A 166 9.40 -4.87 9.71
C ALA A 166 8.24 -5.87 9.86
N PRO A 167 7.48 -5.80 10.97
CA PRO A 167 6.39 -6.72 11.21
C PRO A 167 5.28 -6.55 10.15
N PRO A 168 4.59 -7.64 9.77
CA PRO A 168 3.46 -7.61 8.85
C PRO A 168 2.21 -7.12 9.59
N THR A 169 2.20 -5.85 9.98
CA THR A 169 1.09 -5.20 10.70
C THR A 169 0.65 -3.94 9.96
N PRO A 170 -0.65 -3.65 9.86
CA PRO A 170 -1.14 -2.51 9.09
C PRO A 170 -0.54 -1.17 9.53
N LEU A 171 -0.09 -0.37 8.56
CA LEU A 171 0.36 1.00 8.72
C LEU A 171 -0.84 1.95 8.58
N TYR A 172 -1.24 2.59 9.67
CA TYR A 172 -2.31 3.57 9.71
C TYR A 172 -1.76 5.00 9.68
N LEU A 173 -1.87 5.67 8.53
CA LEU A 173 -1.54 7.11 8.40
C LEU A 173 -2.71 8.02 8.79
N ARG A 174 -3.88 7.45 9.06
CA ARG A 174 -5.08 8.14 9.51
C ARG A 174 -5.70 7.35 10.64
N ALA A 175 -6.21 8.04 11.67
CA ALA A 175 -7.06 7.39 12.66
C ALA A 175 -8.29 6.79 11.94
N PRO A 176 -8.78 5.60 12.32
CA PRO A 176 -9.98 5.04 11.71
C PRO A 176 -11.14 6.03 11.85
N ASP A 177 -11.79 6.38 10.73
CA ASP A 177 -13.05 7.15 10.72
C ASP A 177 -14.21 6.39 11.41
N ALA A 178 -13.96 5.16 11.88
CA ALA A 178 -14.93 4.35 12.58
C ALA A 178 -15.14 4.89 13.99
N THR A 179 -16.20 5.65 14.19
CA THR A 179 -16.77 5.84 15.52
C THR A 179 -17.09 4.45 16.08
N PRO A 180 -16.55 4.04 17.25
CA PRO A 180 -16.96 2.80 17.87
C PRO A 180 -18.48 2.81 18.01
N PRO A 181 -19.18 1.71 17.68
CA PRO A 181 -20.63 1.68 17.86
C PRO A 181 -20.95 2.01 19.31
N THR A 182 -21.74 3.06 19.53
CA THR A 182 -22.20 3.50 20.87
C THR A 182 -23.11 2.47 21.54
N ARG A 183 -23.35 1.32 20.89
CA ARG A 183 -24.19 0.23 21.38
C ARG A 183 -23.37 -1.04 21.53
N LEU A 184 -23.35 -1.55 22.76
CA LEU A 184 -22.96 -2.93 23.02
C LEU A 184 -24.03 -3.88 22.47
N PRO A 185 -23.67 -5.06 21.93
CA PRO A 185 -24.63 -6.08 21.53
C PRO A 185 -25.54 -6.44 22.72
N GLY A 186 -26.87 -6.34 22.56
CA GLY A 186 -27.84 -6.81 23.54
C GLY A 186 -28.66 -5.75 24.30
N GLN A 187 -28.53 -4.45 24.02
CA GLN A 187 -29.39 -3.46 24.68
C GLN A 187 -30.79 -3.34 24.05
N PRO A 188 -31.88 -3.38 24.84
CA PRO A 188 -33.25 -3.21 24.33
C PRO A 188 -33.51 -1.78 23.83
N ARG A 189 -34.39 -1.65 22.81
CA ARG A 189 -34.79 -0.36 22.25
C ARG A 189 -35.55 0.46 23.31
N ALA A 190 -35.11 1.71 23.54
CA ALA A 190 -35.88 2.67 24.32
C ALA A 190 -37.25 2.92 23.65
N GLN A 191 -38.32 2.77 24.43
CA GLN A 191 -39.69 3.05 23.97
C GLN A 191 -39.86 4.56 23.79
N LYS A 192 -40.52 4.95 22.69
CA LYS A 192 -40.93 6.35 22.46
C LYS A 192 -41.99 6.74 23.50
N PRO A 193 -41.89 7.92 24.14
CA PRO A 193 -42.98 8.44 24.95
C PRO A 193 -44.18 8.76 24.05
N SER A 194 -45.37 8.50 24.58
CA SER A 194 -46.69 8.70 23.97
C SER A 194 -47.07 10.17 23.81
#